data_AF-A0A931IT84-F1
#
_entry.id   AF-A0A931IT84-F1
#
_cell.length_a   1.000
_cell.length_b   1.000
_cell.length_c   1.000
_cell.angle_alpha   90.00
_cell.angle_beta   90.00
_cell.angle_gamma   90.00
#
_symmetry.space_group_name_H-M   'P 1'
#
loop_
_entity.id
_entity.type
_entity.pdbx_description
1 polymer ?
#
loop_
_entity_poly.entity_id
_entity_poly.type
_entity_poly.pdbx_seq_one_letter_code
_entity_poly.pdbx_strand_id
1 'polypeptide(L)'
;MNVIKWFFAIIFFHTVMIPFVIVLTLLLPIITFFELRDALQYEIPAQTNSIFVFCYVSLYVYLAMRFKFLGIPYRKVTILLPLLQFCLFTYVAISAGFIFINKWADEGAYSKGEAIAYAIIAFIVIRLLMSLLYWKYPLVQRKANE
;
A
#
# COMPACT_ATOMS: atom_id res chain seq x y z
N MET A 1 10.42 -11.86 32.50
CA MET A 1 10.09 -10.66 31.68
C MET A 1 9.40 -10.97 30.34
N ASN A 2 8.85 -12.18 30.13
CA ASN A 2 8.39 -12.61 28.79
C ASN A 2 6.88 -12.84 28.64
N VAL A 3 6.14 -13.20 29.70
CA VAL A 3 4.72 -13.58 29.57
C VAL A 3 3.83 -12.39 29.21
N ILE A 4 4.03 -11.23 29.82
CA ILE A 4 3.24 -10.01 29.57
C ILE A 4 3.43 -9.50 28.14
N LYS A 5 4.67 -9.52 27.62
CA LYS A 5 4.99 -9.15 26.23
C LYS A 5 4.30 -10.07 25.23
N TRP A 6 4.29 -11.37 25.51
CA TRP A 6 3.60 -12.35 24.68
C TRP A 6 2.08 -12.22 24.73
N PHE A 7 1.52 -11.94 25.90
CA PHE A 7 0.09 -11.75 26.09
C PHE A 7 -0.44 -10.55 25.28
N PHE A 8 0.24 -9.39 25.39
CA PHE A 8 -0.11 -8.21 24.60
C PHE A 8 0.03 -8.42 23.09
N ALA A 9 1.11 -9.09 22.66
CA ALA A 9 1.35 -9.34 21.25
C ALA A 9 0.33 -10.33 20.64
N ILE A 10 -0.01 -11.40 21.35
CA ILE A 10 -0.99 -12.37 20.86
C ILE A 10 -2.38 -11.73 20.77
N ILE A 11 -2.84 -11.10 21.85
CA ILE A 11 -4.24 -10.66 21.95
C ILE A 11 -4.51 -9.41 21.10
N PHE A 12 -3.63 -8.41 21.17
CA PHE A 12 -3.87 -7.12 20.50
C PHE A 12 -3.29 -7.10 19.08
N PHE A 13 -2.02 -7.48 18.93
CA PHE A 13 -1.34 -7.35 17.64
C PHE A 13 -1.68 -8.51 16.69
N HIS A 14 -1.80 -9.74 17.18
CA HIS A 14 -2.04 -10.89 16.31
C HIS A 14 -3.51 -11.18 16.05
N THR A 15 -4.39 -11.15 17.07
CA THR A 15 -5.79 -11.54 16.88
C THR A 15 -6.63 -10.50 16.14
N VAL A 16 -6.51 -9.23 16.50
CA VAL A 16 -7.36 -8.17 15.94
C VAL A 16 -6.70 -7.48 14.75
N MET A 17 -5.41 -7.13 14.88
CA MET A 17 -4.74 -6.32 13.86
C MET A 17 -4.33 -7.11 12.62
N ILE A 18 -4.03 -8.41 12.71
CA ILE A 18 -3.65 -9.19 11.52
C ILE A 18 -4.76 -9.25 10.47
N PRO A 19 -5.97 -9.75 10.78
CA PRO A 19 -7.02 -9.82 9.78
C PRO A 19 -7.38 -8.41 9.28
N PHE A 20 -7.44 -7.43 10.18
CA PHE A 20 -7.76 -6.05 9.82
C PHE A 20 -6.72 -5.41 8.89
N VAL A 21 -5.43 -5.48 9.24
CA VAL A 21 -4.34 -4.92 8.43
C VAL A 21 -4.24 -5.64 7.09
N ILE A 22 -4.37 -6.97 7.05
CA ILE A 22 -4.34 -7.73 5.79
C ILE A 22 -5.49 -7.30 4.89
N VAL A 23 -6.72 -7.33 5.40
CA VAL A 23 -7.91 -6.98 4.63
C VAL A 23 -7.84 -5.54 4.14
N LEU A 24 -7.52 -4.58 5.01
CA LEU A 24 -7.36 -3.18 4.61
C LEU A 24 -6.28 -3.00 3.56
N THR A 25 -5.10 -3.61 3.74
CA THR A 25 -4.01 -3.48 2.77
C THR A 25 -4.41 -3.99 1.40
N LEU A 26 -5.12 -5.13 1.33
CA LEU A 26 -5.58 -5.71 0.07
C LEU A 26 -6.69 -4.88 -0.58
N LEU A 27 -7.59 -4.29 0.21
CA LEU A 27 -8.72 -3.51 -0.29
C LEU A 27 -8.34 -2.07 -0.68
N LEU A 28 -7.34 -1.47 -0.03
CA LEU A 28 -6.91 -0.09 -0.31
C LEU A 28 -6.70 0.21 -1.80
N PRO A 29 -5.87 -0.53 -2.56
CA PRO A 29 -5.69 -0.26 -3.99
C PRO A 29 -6.97 -0.48 -4.81
N ILE A 30 -7.83 -1.41 -4.39
CA ILE A 30 -9.10 -1.71 -5.09
C ILE A 30 -10.08 -0.55 -4.93
N ILE A 31 -10.30 -0.11 -3.69
CA ILE A 31 -11.19 1.03 -3.37
C ILE A 31 -10.71 2.28 -4.10
N THR A 32 -9.42 2.58 -4.00
CA THR A 32 -8.80 3.77 -4.62
C THR A 32 -8.89 3.72 -6.15
N PHE A 33 -8.82 2.53 -6.75
CA PHE A 33 -9.03 2.38 -8.19
C PHE A 33 -10.48 2.68 -8.60
N PHE A 34 -11.47 2.20 -7.84
CA PHE A 34 -12.87 2.50 -8.11
C PHE A 34 -13.18 3.99 -7.96
N GLU A 35 -12.65 4.64 -6.92
CA GLU A 35 -12.76 6.09 -6.76
C GLU A 35 -12.15 6.84 -7.95
N LEU A 36 -11.01 6.37 -8.49
CA LEU A 36 -10.35 7.02 -9.63
C LEU A 36 -11.20 6.89 -10.90
N ARG A 37 -11.76 5.70 -11.11
CA ARG A 37 -12.68 5.44 -12.21
C ARG A 37 -13.92 6.33 -12.10
N ASP A 38 -14.48 6.45 -10.90
CA ASP A 38 -15.68 7.24 -10.66
C ASP A 38 -15.39 8.74 -10.84
N ALA A 39 -14.21 9.23 -10.42
CA ALA A 39 -13.78 10.60 -10.70
C ALA A 39 -13.67 10.88 -12.20
N LEU A 40 -13.13 9.93 -12.97
CA LEU A 40 -13.05 10.04 -14.43
C LEU A 40 -14.42 9.97 -15.12
N GLN A 41 -15.33 9.16 -14.60
CA GLN A 41 -16.65 8.93 -15.20
C GLN A 41 -17.63 10.06 -14.89
N TYR A 42 -17.68 10.50 -13.64
CA TYR A 42 -18.62 11.51 -13.17
C TYR A 42 -18.03 12.92 -13.22
N GLU A 43 -16.74 13.06 -13.49
CA GLU A 43 -16.02 14.35 -13.57
C GLU A 43 -16.09 15.13 -12.25
N ILE A 44 -16.20 14.39 -11.14
CA ILE A 44 -16.24 14.93 -9.78
C ILE A 44 -14.88 14.62 -9.13
N PRO A 45 -14.23 15.60 -8.49
CA PRO A 45 -13.02 15.35 -7.71
C PRO A 45 -13.29 14.30 -6.64
N ALA A 46 -12.44 13.26 -6.59
CA ALA A 46 -12.54 12.29 -5.51
C ALA A 46 -11.80 12.81 -4.28
N GLN A 47 -12.39 12.57 -3.10
CA GLN A 47 -11.64 12.69 -1.87
C GLN A 47 -10.65 11.54 -1.80
N THR A 48 -9.36 11.86 -1.73
CA THR A 48 -8.33 10.84 -1.55
C THR A 48 -8.51 10.18 -0.19
N ASN A 49 -8.47 8.85 -0.16
CA ASN A 49 -8.46 8.04 1.06
C ASN A 49 -7.51 8.62 2.14
N SER A 50 -7.97 8.59 3.39
CA SER A 50 -7.32 9.26 4.51
C SER A 50 -5.86 8.82 4.65
N ILE A 51 -4.93 9.76 4.51
CA ILE A 51 -3.48 9.54 4.70
C ILE A 51 -3.16 8.86 6.03
N PHE A 52 -4.00 9.08 7.05
CA PHE A 52 -3.91 8.40 8.34
C PHE A 52 -4.08 6.89 8.23
N VAL A 53 -5.05 6.40 7.44
CA VAL A 53 -5.27 4.96 7.23
C VAL A 53 -4.06 4.34 6.53
N PHE A 54 -3.55 5.00 5.49
CA PHE A 54 -2.35 4.53 4.80
C PHE A 54 -1.13 4.47 5.72
N CYS A 55 -0.85 5.53 6.47
CA CYS A 55 0.27 5.57 7.42
C CYS A 55 0.13 4.51 8.51
N TYR A 56 -1.08 4.32 9.03
CA TYR A 56 -1.38 3.32 10.03
C TYR A 56 -1.08 1.91 9.50
N VAL A 57 -1.68 1.53 8.37
CA VAL A 57 -1.47 0.20 7.76
C VAL A 57 -0.01 -0.03 7.40
N SER A 58 0.65 0.98 6.82
CA SER A 58 2.07 0.91 6.44
C SER A 58 2.99 0.69 7.65
N LEU A 59 2.68 1.32 8.79
CA LEU A 59 3.44 1.12 10.02
C LEU A 59 3.36 -0.34 10.49
N TYR A 60 2.18 -0.98 10.44
CA TYR A 60 2.06 -2.38 10.85
C TYR A 60 2.82 -3.33 9.92
N VAL A 61 2.74 -3.11 8.60
CA VAL A 61 3.52 -3.89 7.64
C VAL A 61 5.02 -3.70 7.87
N TYR A 62 5.46 -2.46 8.15
CA TYR A 62 6.84 -2.17 8.52
C TYR A 62 7.28 -2.89 9.81
N LEU A 63 6.47 -2.84 10.87
CA LEU A 63 6.75 -3.52 12.13
C LEU A 63 6.85 -5.05 11.94
N ALA A 64 5.97 -5.64 11.12
CA ALA A 64 5.99 -7.07 10.80
C ALA A 64 7.28 -7.48 10.04
N MET A 65 7.82 -6.60 9.19
CA MET A 65 9.09 -6.83 8.52
C MET A 65 10.29 -6.68 9.45
N ARG A 66 10.30 -5.62 10.27
CA ARG A 66 11.45 -5.26 11.12
C ARG A 66 11.60 -6.18 12.32
N PHE A 67 10.50 -6.52 12.99
CA PHE A 67 10.52 -7.34 14.20
C PHE A 67 10.12 -8.78 13.88
N LYS A 68 11.07 -9.72 14.01
CA LYS A 68 10.82 -11.16 13.75
C LYS A 68 9.60 -11.68 14.51
N PHE A 69 9.45 -11.26 15.77
CA PHE A 69 8.36 -11.67 16.66
C PHE A 69 6.97 -11.25 16.13
N LEU A 70 6.81 -9.99 15.73
CA LEU A 70 5.55 -9.48 15.18
C LEU A 70 5.28 -10.02 13.77
N GLY A 71 6.34 -10.38 13.04
CA GLY A 71 6.26 -10.95 11.70
C GLY A 71 5.99 -12.45 11.63
N ILE A 72 5.96 -13.19 12.75
CA ILE A 72 5.76 -14.65 12.75
C ILE A 72 4.56 -15.10 11.90
N PRO A 73 3.33 -14.57 12.10
CA PRO A 73 2.17 -15.02 11.33
C PRO A 73 2.27 -14.63 9.86
N TYR A 74 2.87 -13.47 9.56
CA TYR A 74 3.06 -13.00 8.20
C TYR A 74 4.11 -13.82 7.42
N ARG A 75 5.08 -14.43 8.11
CA ARG A 75 6.12 -15.30 7.52
C ARG A 75 5.69 -16.75 7.37
N LYS A 76 4.56 -17.17 7.96
CA LYS A 76 3.98 -18.50 7.71
C LYS A 76 3.55 -18.66 6.24
N VAL A 77 3.10 -17.58 5.62
CA VAL A 77 2.75 -17.52 4.20
C VAL A 77 3.83 -16.73 3.48
N THR A 78 4.69 -17.41 2.73
CA THR A 78 5.89 -16.82 2.10
C THR A 78 5.58 -15.59 1.22
N ILE A 79 4.40 -15.57 0.59
CA ILE A 79 3.99 -14.53 -0.36
C ILE A 79 3.31 -13.34 0.34
N LEU A 80 2.87 -13.49 1.59
CA LEU A 80 1.99 -12.51 2.23
C LEU A 80 2.67 -11.16 2.45
N LEU A 81 3.88 -11.10 3.02
CA LEU A 81 4.58 -9.83 3.22
C LEU A 81 4.88 -9.09 1.89
N PRO A 82 5.46 -9.76 0.86
CA PRO A 82 5.62 -9.15 -0.46
C PRO A 82 4.31 -8.64 -1.06
N LEU A 83 3.22 -9.41 -0.93
CA LEU A 83 1.89 -9.03 -1.41
C LEU A 83 1.37 -7.76 -0.71
N LEU A 84 1.48 -7.69 0.62
CA LEU A 84 1.05 -6.52 1.39
C LEU A 84 1.82 -5.26 0.97
N GLN A 85 3.14 -5.36 0.80
CA GLN A 85 3.93 -4.22 0.31
C GLN A 85 3.56 -3.86 -1.12
N PHE A 86 3.33 -4.83 -1.98
CA PHE A 86 2.90 -4.59 -3.34
C PHE A 86 1.58 -3.80 -3.40
N CYS A 87 0.62 -4.17 -2.56
CA CYS A 87 -0.65 -3.44 -2.44
C CYS A 87 -0.45 -2.01 -1.93
N LEU A 88 0.42 -1.79 -0.92
CA LEU A 88 0.75 -0.46 -0.42
C LEU A 88 1.38 0.43 -1.51
N PHE A 89 2.35 -0.08 -2.26
CA PHE A 89 2.96 0.68 -3.35
C PHE A 89 2.00 0.91 -4.51
N THR A 90 1.11 -0.04 -4.79
CA THR A 90 0.06 0.13 -5.79
C THR A 90 -0.93 1.21 -5.37
N TYR A 91 -1.32 1.25 -4.10
CA TYR A 91 -2.11 2.34 -3.53
C TYR A 91 -1.42 3.69 -3.77
N VAL A 92 -0.13 3.83 -3.39
CA VAL A 92 0.63 5.07 -3.61
C VAL A 92 0.67 5.46 -5.08
N ALA A 93 0.85 4.49 -5.99
CA ALA A 93 0.87 4.74 -7.42
C ALA A 93 -0.47 5.30 -7.95
N ILE A 94 -1.60 4.74 -7.48
CA ILE A 94 -2.94 5.23 -7.85
C ILE A 94 -3.21 6.61 -7.21
N SER A 95 -2.85 6.79 -5.93
CA SER A 95 -3.00 8.07 -5.23
C SER A 95 -2.20 9.21 -5.87
N ALA A 96 -1.02 8.92 -6.43
CA ALA A 96 -0.28 9.92 -7.20
C ALA A 96 -1.02 10.30 -8.50
N GLY A 97 -1.68 9.34 -9.15
CA GLY A 97 -2.53 9.61 -10.32
C GLY A 97 -3.70 10.54 -10.00
N PHE A 98 -4.30 10.42 -8.82
CA PHE A 98 -5.37 11.30 -8.35
C PHE A 98 -5.00 12.77 -8.32
N ILE A 99 -3.74 13.11 -8.05
CA ILE A 99 -3.28 14.50 -8.04
C ILE A 99 -3.56 15.15 -9.40
N PHE A 100 -3.35 14.40 -10.49
CA PHE A 100 -3.57 14.90 -11.84
C PHE A 100 -5.05 14.92 -12.20
N ILE A 101 -5.79 13.85 -11.88
CA ILE A 101 -7.22 13.76 -12.18
C ILE A 101 -8.03 14.81 -11.40
N ASN A 102 -7.75 15.02 -10.12
CA ASN A 102 -8.46 16.00 -9.31
C ASN A 102 -8.15 17.42 -9.79
N LYS A 103 -6.90 17.75 -10.12
CA LYS A 103 -6.57 19.06 -10.72
C LYS A 103 -7.28 19.32 -12.04
N TRP A 104 -7.50 18.28 -12.85
CA TRP A 104 -8.32 18.40 -14.05
C TRP A 104 -9.79 18.64 -13.70
N ALA A 105 -10.37 17.85 -12.78
CA ALA A 105 -11.77 17.94 -12.41
C ALA A 105 -12.13 19.24 -11.66
N ASP A 106 -11.23 19.75 -10.80
CA ASP A 106 -11.45 20.94 -9.98
C ASP A 106 -11.16 22.25 -10.72
N GLU A 107 -10.00 22.31 -11.39
CA GLU A 107 -9.46 23.56 -11.92
C GLU A 107 -9.52 23.63 -13.45
N GLY A 108 -9.84 22.52 -14.14
CA GLY A 108 -9.77 22.45 -15.59
C GLY A 108 -8.35 22.68 -16.13
N ALA A 109 -7.32 22.38 -15.33
CA ALA A 109 -5.93 22.78 -15.60
C ALA A 109 -5.35 22.24 -16.92
N TYR A 110 -5.90 21.15 -17.45
CA TYR A 110 -5.52 20.51 -18.71
C TYR A 110 -6.69 19.67 -19.24
N SER A 111 -6.58 19.07 -20.43
CA SER A 111 -7.62 18.21 -20.99
C SER A 111 -7.73 16.87 -20.24
N LYS A 112 -8.89 16.21 -20.34
CA LYS A 112 -9.14 14.88 -19.76
C LYS A 112 -8.13 13.84 -20.24
N GLY A 113 -7.75 13.88 -21.52
CA GLY A 113 -6.75 12.98 -22.10
C GLY A 113 -5.36 13.17 -21.51
N GLU A 114 -4.95 14.42 -21.30
CA GLU A 114 -3.68 14.75 -20.65
C GLU A 114 -3.68 14.33 -19.18
N ALA A 115 -4.78 14.54 -18.46
CA ALA A 115 -4.92 14.11 -17.07
C ALA A 115 -4.73 12.59 -16.93
N ILE A 116 -5.36 11.80 -17.81
CA ILE A 116 -5.21 10.34 -17.86
C ILE A 116 -3.76 9.97 -18.20
N ALA A 117 -3.15 10.63 -19.19
CA ALA A 117 -1.76 10.37 -19.56
C ALA A 117 -0.79 10.62 -18.40
N TYR A 118 -0.94 11.74 -17.69
CA TYR A 118 -0.13 12.04 -16.50
C TYR A 118 -0.35 11.03 -15.37
N ALA A 119 -1.60 10.61 -15.13
CA ALA A 119 -1.89 9.58 -14.14
C ALA A 119 -1.22 8.23 -14.48
N ILE A 120 -1.24 7.82 -15.76
CA ILE A 120 -0.56 6.61 -16.23
C ILE A 120 0.96 6.74 -16.07
N ILE A 121 1.54 7.87 -16.47
CA ILE A 121 2.98 8.12 -16.32
C ILE A 121 3.38 8.05 -14.84
N ALA A 122 2.62 8.69 -13.95
CA ALA A 122 2.87 8.65 -12.51
C ALA A 122 2.83 7.21 -11.97
N PHE A 123 1.85 6.42 -12.40
CA PHE A 123 1.75 5.01 -12.03
C PHE A 123 2.98 4.21 -12.50
N ILE A 124 3.40 4.39 -13.77
CA ILE A 124 4.56 3.71 -14.35
C ILE A 124 5.83 4.10 -13.60
N VAL A 125 6.07 5.39 -13.34
CA VAL A 125 7.26 5.87 -12.63
C VAL A 125 7.34 5.27 -11.23
N ILE A 126 6.25 5.29 -10.47
CA ILE A 126 6.24 4.70 -9.12
C ILE A 126 6.47 3.19 -9.17
N ARG A 127 5.88 2.49 -10.15
CA ARG A 127 6.13 1.06 -10.36
C ARG A 127 7.60 0.76 -10.70
N LEU A 128 8.23 1.56 -11.54
CA LEU A 128 9.65 1.41 -11.87
C LEU A 128 10.54 1.68 -10.65
N LEU A 129 10.25 2.71 -9.86
CA LEU A 129 10.96 3.01 -8.62
C LEU A 129 10.84 1.87 -7.60
N MET A 130 9.67 1.25 -7.49
CA MET A 130 9.45 0.07 -6.65
C MET A 130 10.27 -1.13 -7.15
N SER A 131 10.29 -1.40 -8.46
CA SER A 131 11.14 -2.47 -9.02
C SER A 131 12.62 -2.22 -8.76
N LEU A 132 13.08 -0.98 -8.90
CA LEU A 132 14.46 -0.58 -8.56
C LEU A 132 14.75 -0.76 -7.07
N LEU A 133 13.78 -0.43 -6.20
CA LEU A 133 13.91 -0.61 -4.76
C LEU A 133 14.09 -2.08 -4.39
N TYR A 134 13.30 -2.98 -4.97
CA TYR A 134 13.42 -4.42 -4.71
C TYR A 134 14.64 -5.07 -5.36
N TRP A 135 15.12 -4.52 -6.47
CA TRP A 135 16.41 -4.92 -7.03
C TRP A 135 17.56 -4.60 -6.08
N LYS A 136 17.55 -3.41 -5.45
CA LYS A 136 18.59 -2.98 -4.49
C LYS A 136 18.45 -3.63 -3.11
N TYR A 137 17.21 -3.83 -2.65
CA TYR A 137 16.87 -4.39 -1.34
C TYR A 137 15.86 -5.53 -1.47
N PRO A 138 16.32 -6.74 -1.85
CA PRO A 138 15.43 -7.88 -2.01
C PRO A 138 14.80 -8.27 -0.68
N LEU A 139 13.48 -8.46 -0.70
CA LEU A 139 12.69 -8.85 0.49
C LEU A 139 13.02 -10.25 1.00
N VAL A 140 13.43 -11.13 0.09
CA VAL A 140 13.88 -12.48 0.42
C VAL A 140 15.36 -12.54 0.10
N GLN A 141 16.20 -12.44 1.13
CA GLN A 141 17.59 -12.82 1.00
C GLN A 141 17.62 -14.33 0.76
N ARG A 142 18.06 -14.75 -0.43
CA ARG A 142 18.51 -16.13 -0.63
C ARG A 142 19.67 -16.30 0.33
N LYS A 143 19.44 -16.92 1.48
CA LYS A 143 20.55 -17.46 2.27
C LYS A 143 21.27 -18.42 1.32
N ALA A 144 22.45 -18.01 0.85
CA ALA A 144 23.42 -18.98 0.44
C ALA A 144 23.62 -19.87 1.67
N ASN A 145 23.43 -21.17 1.49
CA ASN A 145 23.74 -22.13 2.54
C ASN A 145 25.23 -21.97 2.85
N GLU A 146 25.52 -21.46 4.04
CA GLU A 146 26.79 -21.63 4.76
C GLU A 146 26.46 -22.31 6.09
#